data_AF-A0A415NCL4-F1
#
_entry.id   AF-A0A415NCL4-F1
#
_cell.length_a   1.000
_cell.length_b   1.000
_cell.length_c   1.000
_cell.angle_alpha   90.00
_cell.angle_beta   90.00
_cell.angle_gamma   90.00
#
_symmetry.space_group_name_H-M   'P 1'
#
loop_
_entity.id
_entity.type
_entity.pdbx_description
1 polymer ?
#
loop_
_entity_poly.entity_id
_entity_poly.type
_entity_poly.pdbx_seq_one_letter_code
_entity_poly.pdbx_strand_id
1 'polypeptide(L)'
;MNKIIYSLVYNRKKSLNKKGMALVQVEAYLNRKKKYFSTKVYLRPDQWDAKKLLVKNHPNADALNRLIYEFVAMIEKRELELWQQGKTINLDVLKDVLSEKQEQEDKFSFIPFFKQEVMTSGLKESTKRNHLSTLALLQDFKKNVTFSDLTFEFVSSFEYFLQSKGYHTNTIAKHMKHLKRHINVAINKEYMDIQKYTFRKYKIKTVENGHTHLSPEELEKLETLQLKGRYTKYQKTLDAFLFCCYAGMRYSDFVNMKPDNIVEMHQETWLIYKSIKTGTEVRLPLYLLFSGKGILILNKYQANLQDFFHLRDNSNVNKELIIIARLAGVAKKVSFHTARHTNATLLIYNGVNITTVQKLLGHKSVKTTQIYTNVMDATIISDLEKNHSSVHRKKGK
;
A
#
# COMPACT_ATOMS: atom_id res chain seq x y z
N MET A 1 38.88 -40.93 -19.53
CA MET A 1 37.64 -40.30 -19.02
C MET A 1 37.67 -38.83 -19.36
N ASN A 2 36.69 -38.32 -20.10
CA ASN A 2 36.67 -36.90 -20.48
C ASN A 2 36.05 -36.10 -19.33
N LYS A 3 36.90 -35.50 -18.50
CA LYS A 3 36.51 -34.65 -17.37
C LYS A 3 36.00 -33.30 -17.87
N ILE A 4 34.96 -32.75 -17.27
CA ILE A 4 34.54 -31.38 -17.55
C ILE A 4 35.57 -30.41 -16.96
N ILE A 5 35.99 -29.44 -17.75
CA ILE A 5 36.90 -28.38 -17.29
C ILE A 5 36.08 -27.13 -16.99
N TYR A 6 36.12 -26.66 -15.74
CA TYR A 6 35.50 -25.40 -15.33
C TYR A 6 36.53 -24.27 -15.32
N SER A 7 36.15 -23.12 -15.87
CA SER A 7 36.97 -21.91 -15.82
C SER A 7 36.09 -20.66 -15.63
N LEU A 8 36.64 -19.60 -15.04
CA LEU A 8 35.91 -18.35 -14.87
C LEU A 8 36.13 -17.44 -16.07
N VAL A 9 35.04 -16.89 -16.60
CA VAL A 9 35.04 -15.98 -17.74
C VAL A 9 34.32 -14.69 -17.35
N TYR A 10 35.02 -13.57 -17.45
CA TYR A 10 34.45 -12.24 -17.28
C TYR A 10 34.13 -11.62 -18.63
N ASN A 11 32.97 -10.95 -18.72
CA ASN A 11 32.57 -10.16 -19.89
C ASN A 11 32.61 -10.92 -21.23
N ARG A 12 32.07 -12.14 -21.27
CA ARG A 12 32.05 -12.99 -22.48
C ARG A 12 31.47 -12.27 -23.71
N LYS A 13 30.44 -11.46 -23.53
CA LYS A 13 29.75 -10.74 -24.61
C LYS A 13 30.45 -9.44 -25.04
N LYS A 14 31.57 -9.08 -24.40
CA LYS A 14 32.31 -7.83 -24.63
C LYS A 14 31.39 -6.59 -24.56
N SER A 15 30.39 -6.62 -23.67
CA SER A 15 29.34 -5.61 -23.57
C SER A 15 29.04 -5.31 -22.10
N LEU A 16 29.05 -4.04 -21.73
CA LEU A 16 28.70 -3.58 -20.38
C LEU A 16 27.19 -3.29 -20.29
N ASN A 17 26.62 -3.50 -19.11
CA ASN A 17 25.22 -3.13 -18.84
C ASN A 17 25.08 -1.59 -18.65
N LYS A 18 23.84 -1.11 -18.48
CA LYS A 18 23.54 0.33 -18.26
C LYS A 18 24.25 0.97 -17.05
N LYS A 19 24.82 0.16 -16.14
CA LYS A 19 25.59 0.60 -14.97
C LYS A 19 27.11 0.44 -15.14
N GLY A 20 27.59 0.12 -16.34
CA GLY A 20 29.02 -0.05 -16.63
C GLY A 20 29.63 -1.35 -16.07
N MET A 21 28.81 -2.36 -15.79
CA MET A 21 29.27 -3.63 -15.21
C MET A 21 29.12 -4.78 -16.20
N ALA A 22 29.97 -5.80 -16.07
CA ALA A 22 29.90 -7.04 -16.82
C ALA A 22 29.75 -8.25 -15.89
N LEU A 23 29.17 -9.34 -16.42
CA LEU A 23 28.89 -10.56 -15.68
C LEU A 23 30.14 -11.46 -15.62
N VAL A 24 30.37 -12.07 -14.45
CA VAL A 24 31.25 -13.23 -14.28
C VAL A 24 30.46 -14.51 -14.52
N GLN A 25 31.01 -15.43 -15.29
CA GLN A 25 30.38 -16.72 -15.62
C GLN A 25 31.35 -17.87 -15.39
N VAL A 26 30.82 -19.05 -15.12
CA VAL A 26 31.59 -20.31 -15.15
C VAL A 26 31.42 -20.90 -16.55
N GLU A 27 32.52 -21.04 -17.29
CA GLU A 27 32.60 -21.80 -18.54
C GLU A 27 32.86 -23.27 -18.19
N ALA A 28 31.97 -24.16 -18.64
CA ALA A 28 32.18 -25.60 -18.61
C ALA A 28 32.51 -26.10 -20.03
N TYR A 29 33.64 -26.80 -20.15
CA TYR A 29 34.16 -27.32 -21.41
C TYR A 29 34.22 -28.85 -21.39
N LEU A 30 33.64 -29.47 -22.42
CA LEU A 30 33.65 -30.93 -22.62
C LEU A 30 33.54 -31.24 -24.12
N ASN A 31 34.42 -32.09 -24.66
CA ASN A 31 34.36 -32.59 -26.05
C ASN A 31 34.17 -31.49 -27.10
N ARG A 32 35.00 -30.43 -27.07
CA ARG A 32 34.93 -29.26 -27.96
C ARG A 32 33.64 -28.43 -27.86
N LYS A 33 32.75 -28.73 -26.91
CA LYS A 33 31.56 -27.93 -26.60
C LYS A 33 31.81 -27.07 -25.36
N LYS A 34 31.24 -25.87 -25.34
CA LYS A 34 31.29 -24.92 -24.23
C LYS A 34 29.89 -24.57 -23.77
N LYS A 35 29.67 -24.50 -22.46
CA LYS A 35 28.49 -23.90 -21.84
C LYS A 35 28.87 -22.92 -20.75
N TYR A 36 27.97 -21.98 -20.48
CA TYR A 36 28.21 -20.88 -19.56
C TYR A 36 27.12 -20.81 -18.50
N PHE A 37 27.53 -20.77 -17.24
CA PHE A 37 26.67 -20.64 -16.08
C PHE A 37 26.86 -19.26 -15.44
N SER A 38 25.77 -18.53 -15.24
CA SER A 38 25.82 -17.19 -14.66
C SER A 38 25.99 -17.26 -13.15
N THR A 39 27.05 -16.65 -12.61
CA THR A 39 27.23 -16.51 -11.15
C THR A 39 26.31 -15.45 -10.54
N LYS A 40 25.63 -14.66 -11.38
CA LYS A 40 24.86 -13.44 -11.02
C LYS A 40 25.72 -12.33 -10.40
N VAL A 41 27.05 -12.44 -10.43
CA VAL A 41 27.99 -11.42 -9.96
C VAL A 41 28.36 -10.48 -11.11
N TYR A 42 28.05 -9.19 -10.94
CA TYR A 42 28.36 -8.14 -11.90
C TYR A 42 29.46 -7.24 -11.35
N LEU A 43 30.53 -7.04 -12.12
CA LEU A 43 31.71 -6.27 -11.73
C LEU A 43 32.06 -5.25 -12.80
N ARG A 44 32.58 -4.11 -12.37
CA ARG A 44 33.21 -3.16 -13.30
C ARG A 44 34.55 -3.72 -13.82
N PRO A 45 35.06 -3.26 -14.97
CA PRO A 45 36.31 -3.79 -15.54
C PRO A 45 37.53 -3.68 -14.62
N ASP A 46 37.59 -2.64 -13.78
CA ASP A 46 38.65 -2.39 -12.79
C ASP A 46 38.57 -3.32 -11.57
N GLN A 47 37.45 -4.01 -11.39
CA GLN A 47 37.16 -4.87 -10.24
C GLN A 47 37.41 -6.36 -10.50
N TRP A 48 37.88 -6.71 -11.69
CA TRP A 48 38.18 -8.10 -12.07
C TRP A 48 39.67 -8.26 -12.38
N ASP A 49 40.30 -9.26 -11.79
CA ASP A 49 41.66 -9.65 -12.15
C ASP A 49 41.63 -10.79 -13.17
N ALA A 50 41.92 -10.47 -14.44
CA ALA A 50 41.90 -11.46 -15.51
C ALA A 50 43.04 -12.50 -15.41
N LYS A 51 44.14 -12.19 -14.71
CA LYS A 51 45.26 -13.13 -14.54
C LYS A 51 44.99 -14.10 -13.39
N LYS A 52 44.48 -13.58 -12.27
CA LYS A 52 44.20 -14.37 -11.06
C LYS A 52 42.77 -14.92 -11.00
N LEU A 53 41.91 -14.55 -11.95
CA LEU A 53 40.50 -14.94 -12.03
C LEU A 53 39.70 -14.66 -10.75
N LEU A 54 39.93 -13.51 -10.14
CA LEU A 54 39.31 -13.12 -8.88
C LEU A 54 38.85 -11.66 -8.88
N VAL A 55 37.92 -11.36 -7.98
CA VAL A 55 37.43 -10.01 -7.70
C VAL A 55 38.50 -9.24 -6.93
N LYS A 56 38.80 -8.03 -7.38
CA LYS A 56 39.69 -7.06 -6.72
C LYS A 56 39.02 -5.70 -6.64
N ASN A 57 39.59 -4.78 -5.85
CA ASN A 57 39.16 -3.36 -5.80
C ASN A 57 37.64 -3.17 -5.60
N HIS A 58 36.99 -4.06 -4.86
CA HIS A 58 35.57 -4.02 -4.54
C HIS A 58 35.41 -4.08 -3.01
N PRO A 59 34.54 -3.25 -2.39
CA PRO A 59 34.37 -3.24 -0.92
C PRO A 59 34.05 -4.61 -0.31
N ASN A 60 33.37 -5.46 -1.08
CA ASN A 60 33.02 -6.83 -0.71
C ASN A 60 33.80 -7.89 -1.52
N ALA A 61 35.05 -7.63 -1.91
CA ALA A 61 35.82 -8.52 -2.78
C ALA A 61 35.90 -9.95 -2.23
N ASP A 62 36.20 -10.12 -0.94
CA ASP A 62 36.33 -11.45 -0.31
C ASP A 62 35.01 -12.23 -0.33
N ALA A 63 33.89 -11.56 0.01
CA ALA A 63 32.58 -12.18 -0.01
C ALA A 63 32.15 -12.58 -1.43
N LEU A 64 32.47 -11.76 -2.44
CA LEU A 64 32.17 -12.07 -3.83
C LEU A 64 33.05 -13.21 -4.36
N ASN A 65 34.34 -13.23 -4.02
CA ASN A 65 35.24 -14.34 -4.34
C ASN A 65 34.76 -15.65 -3.73
N ARG A 66 34.34 -15.62 -2.46
CA ARG A 66 33.74 -16.78 -1.79
C ARG A 66 32.47 -17.25 -2.47
N LEU A 67 31.57 -16.34 -2.85
CA LEU A 67 30.34 -16.68 -3.57
C LEU A 67 30.63 -17.34 -4.92
N ILE A 68 31.60 -16.82 -5.68
CA ILE A 68 32.02 -17.40 -6.95
C ILE A 68 32.62 -18.80 -6.73
N TYR A 69 33.46 -18.96 -5.70
CA TYR A 69 34.05 -20.25 -5.35
C TYR A 69 33.00 -21.28 -4.93
N GLU A 70 32.07 -20.91 -4.05
CA GLU A 70 30.95 -21.77 -3.62
C GLU A 70 30.07 -22.17 -4.82
N PHE A 71 29.87 -21.27 -5.78
CA PHE A 71 29.13 -21.57 -7.00
C PHE A 71 29.86 -22.59 -7.90
N VAL A 72 31.18 -22.48 -8.05
CA VAL A 72 31.98 -23.47 -8.79
C VAL A 72 31.94 -24.82 -8.08
N ALA A 73 32.19 -24.84 -6.77
CA ALA A 73 32.15 -26.06 -5.95
C ALA A 73 30.76 -26.74 -5.99
N MET A 74 29.69 -25.96 -6.06
CA MET A 74 28.33 -26.47 -6.23
C MET A 74 28.16 -27.19 -7.58
N ILE A 75 28.68 -26.62 -8.67
CA ILE A 75 28.64 -27.25 -10.00
C ILE A 75 29.45 -28.56 -10.00
N GLU A 76 30.66 -28.54 -9.43
CA GLU A 76 31.53 -29.72 -9.34
C GLU A 76 30.89 -30.85 -8.51
N LYS A 77 30.27 -30.50 -7.37
CA LYS A 77 29.53 -31.47 -6.57
C LYS A 77 28.38 -32.12 -7.35
N ARG A 78 27.67 -31.34 -8.17
CA ARG A 78 26.57 -31.86 -9.01
C ARG A 78 27.06 -32.77 -10.11
N GLU A 79 28.18 -32.43 -10.74
CA GLU A 79 28.84 -33.35 -11.66
C GLU A 79 29.13 -34.68 -10.94
N LEU A 80 29.74 -34.65 -9.76
CA LEU A 80 30.06 -35.86 -9.00
C LEU A 80 28.84 -36.72 -8.65
N GLU A 81 27.73 -36.09 -8.25
CA GLU A 81 26.46 -36.80 -7.99
C GLU A 81 25.91 -37.49 -9.25
N LEU A 82 26.03 -36.86 -10.43
CA LEU A 82 25.61 -37.46 -11.69
C LEU A 82 26.49 -38.66 -12.08
N TRP A 83 27.79 -38.59 -11.80
CA TRP A 83 28.72 -39.72 -11.95
C TRP A 83 28.30 -40.90 -11.08
N GLN A 84 27.96 -40.64 -9.81
CA GLN A 84 27.51 -41.68 -8.87
C GLN A 84 26.20 -42.36 -9.30
N GLN A 85 25.34 -41.67 -10.04
CA GLN A 85 24.08 -42.21 -10.56
C GLN A 85 24.24 -42.99 -11.88
N GLY A 86 25.46 -43.15 -12.40
CA GLY A 86 25.73 -43.91 -13.63
C GLY A 86 25.20 -43.25 -14.92
N LYS A 87 24.86 -41.96 -14.90
CA LYS A 87 24.35 -41.24 -16.07
C LYS A 87 25.49 -40.81 -17.01
N THR A 88 25.25 -40.83 -18.32
CA THR A 88 26.18 -40.28 -19.31
C THR A 88 26.20 -38.75 -19.23
N ILE A 89 27.30 -38.20 -18.73
CA ILE A 89 27.41 -36.75 -18.51
C ILE A 89 27.69 -36.04 -19.82
N ASN A 90 26.79 -35.12 -20.19
CA ASN A 90 27.02 -34.11 -21.20
C ASN A 90 26.64 -32.72 -20.65
N LEU A 91 27.09 -31.66 -21.32
CA LEU A 91 26.84 -30.28 -20.87
C LEU A 91 25.35 -29.87 -20.94
N ASP A 92 24.52 -30.63 -21.65
CA ASP A 92 23.08 -30.41 -21.71
C ASP A 92 22.41 -30.91 -20.43
N VAL A 93 22.66 -32.15 -20.03
CA VAL A 93 22.21 -32.74 -18.76
C VAL A 93 22.66 -31.91 -17.56
N LEU A 94 23.93 -31.46 -17.53
CA LEU A 94 24.42 -30.61 -16.43
C LEU A 94 23.67 -29.27 -16.37
N LYS A 95 23.31 -28.68 -17.53
CA LYS A 95 22.55 -27.42 -17.57
C LYS A 95 21.11 -27.62 -17.12
N ASP A 96 20.48 -28.70 -17.54
CA ASP A 96 19.08 -28.97 -17.22
C ASP A 96 18.92 -29.22 -15.71
N VAL A 97 19.80 -30.03 -15.12
CA VAL A 97 19.82 -30.29 -13.66
C VAL A 97 20.10 -29.01 -12.83
N LEU A 98 21.00 -28.14 -13.30
CA LEU A 98 21.28 -26.86 -12.63
C LEU A 98 20.11 -25.88 -12.77
N SER A 99 19.33 -25.96 -13.85
CA SER A 99 18.14 -25.13 -14.07
C SER A 99 16.95 -25.62 -13.24
N GLU A 100 16.73 -26.94 -13.18
CA GLU A 100 15.68 -27.59 -12.37
C GLU A 100 15.82 -27.32 -10.87
N LYS A 101 17.05 -27.27 -10.33
CA LYS A 101 17.25 -26.94 -8.92
C LYS A 101 17.08 -25.46 -8.58
N GLN A 102 17.35 -24.56 -9.53
CA GLN A 102 17.08 -23.14 -9.33
C GLN A 102 15.57 -22.86 -9.33
N GLU A 103 14.81 -23.59 -10.14
CA GLU A 103 13.33 -23.62 -10.07
C GLU A 103 12.80 -24.29 -8.79
N GLN A 104 13.50 -25.30 -8.24
CA GLN A 104 13.14 -25.90 -6.96
C GLN A 104 13.43 -24.97 -5.77
N GLU A 105 14.58 -24.30 -5.70
CA GLU A 105 14.87 -23.31 -4.64
C GLU A 105 13.90 -22.12 -4.66
N ASP A 106 13.52 -21.62 -5.85
CA ASP A 106 12.49 -20.58 -6.00
C ASP A 106 11.08 -21.12 -5.66
N LYS A 107 10.79 -22.41 -5.88
CA LYS A 107 9.55 -23.07 -5.41
C LYS A 107 9.46 -23.18 -3.89
N PHE A 108 10.58 -23.24 -3.16
CA PHE A 108 10.57 -23.36 -1.69
C PHE A 108 10.69 -22.01 -0.95
N SER A 109 10.97 -20.92 -1.66
CA SER A 109 11.06 -19.60 -1.06
C SER A 109 9.71 -18.86 -1.05
N PHE A 110 9.33 -18.37 0.13
CA PHE A 110 8.12 -17.58 0.33
C PHE A 110 8.22 -16.17 -0.27
N ILE A 111 9.41 -15.60 -0.37
CA ILE A 111 9.61 -14.21 -0.84
C ILE A 111 9.26 -14.06 -2.33
N PRO A 112 9.81 -14.87 -3.27
CA PRO A 112 9.40 -14.85 -4.67
C PRO A 112 7.91 -15.15 -4.84
N PHE A 113 7.40 -16.15 -4.11
CA PHE A 113 5.98 -16.51 -4.09
C PHE A 113 5.10 -15.31 -3.74
N PHE A 114 5.34 -14.65 -2.60
CA PHE A 114 4.58 -13.46 -2.18
C PHE A 114 4.62 -12.39 -3.27
N LYS A 115 5.80 -12.10 -3.82
CA LYS A 115 5.96 -11.08 -4.86
C LYS A 115 5.11 -11.42 -6.09
N GLN A 116 5.18 -12.66 -6.57
CA GLN A 116 4.43 -13.13 -7.73
C GLN A 116 2.93 -13.04 -7.48
N GLU A 117 2.43 -13.47 -6.32
CA GLU A 117 1.01 -13.35 -5.96
C GLU A 117 0.52 -11.90 -5.97
N VAL A 118 1.34 -10.96 -5.49
CA VAL A 118 0.97 -9.53 -5.52
C VAL A 118 0.91 -9.02 -6.96
N MET A 119 1.91 -9.34 -7.79
CA MET A 119 2.00 -8.82 -9.16
C MET A 119 0.89 -9.36 -10.06
N THR A 120 0.59 -10.66 -9.94
CA THR A 120 -0.43 -11.37 -10.74
C THR A 120 -1.86 -11.14 -10.24
N SER A 121 -2.05 -10.62 -9.02
CA SER A 121 -3.38 -10.31 -8.50
C SER A 121 -4.09 -9.18 -9.25
N GLY A 122 -5.42 -9.25 -9.31
CA GLY A 122 -6.31 -8.16 -9.75
C GLY A 122 -6.45 -7.00 -8.75
N LEU A 123 -5.51 -6.84 -7.82
CA LEU A 123 -5.53 -5.76 -6.83
C LEU A 123 -5.23 -4.41 -7.49
N LYS A 124 -5.83 -3.33 -6.98
CA LYS A 124 -5.49 -1.96 -7.37
C LYS A 124 -4.02 -1.64 -7.04
N GLU A 125 -3.40 -0.78 -7.84
CA GLU A 125 -1.96 -0.48 -7.75
C GLU A 125 -1.52 0.08 -6.39
N SER A 126 -2.35 0.91 -5.75
CA SER A 126 -2.10 1.38 -4.37
C SER A 126 -2.08 0.24 -3.36
N THR A 127 -2.95 -0.76 -3.55
CA THR A 127 -3.02 -1.95 -2.70
C THR A 127 -1.82 -2.85 -2.95
N LYS A 128 -1.42 -3.05 -4.22
CA LYS A 128 -0.18 -3.79 -4.56
C LYS A 128 1.04 -3.18 -3.86
N ARG A 129 1.22 -1.86 -3.94
CA ARG A 129 2.29 -1.14 -3.24
C ARG A 129 2.27 -1.36 -1.72
N ASN A 130 1.09 -1.38 -1.10
CA ASN A 130 0.95 -1.68 0.33
C ASN A 130 1.40 -3.12 0.67
N HIS A 131 1.08 -4.10 -0.17
CA HIS A 131 1.57 -5.48 0.01
C HIS A 131 3.09 -5.58 -0.21
N LEU A 132 3.62 -4.92 -1.23
CA LEU A 132 5.07 -4.88 -1.49
C LEU A 132 5.84 -4.20 -0.35
N SER A 133 5.25 -3.22 0.33
CA SER A 133 5.86 -2.63 1.54
C SER A 133 6.00 -3.65 2.68
N THR A 134 5.02 -4.56 2.85
CA THR A 134 5.17 -5.69 3.78
C THR A 134 6.27 -6.63 3.33
N LEU A 135 6.34 -6.94 2.03
CA LEU A 135 7.38 -7.82 1.49
C LEU A 135 8.78 -7.26 1.75
N ALA A 136 8.98 -5.96 1.54
CA ALA A 136 10.26 -5.31 1.81
C ALA A 136 10.65 -5.41 3.29
N LEU A 137 9.70 -5.20 4.21
CA LEU A 137 9.95 -5.37 5.65
C LEU A 137 10.26 -6.82 6.02
N LEU A 138 9.62 -7.78 5.34
CA LEU A 138 9.88 -9.20 5.54
C LEU A 138 11.29 -9.59 5.06
N GLN A 139 11.73 -9.07 3.91
CA GLN A 139 13.07 -9.28 3.37
C GLN A 139 14.16 -8.64 4.25
N ASP A 140 13.85 -7.50 4.86
CA ASP A 140 14.73 -6.82 5.80
C ASP A 140 14.84 -7.57 7.13
N PHE A 141 13.74 -8.19 7.59
CA PHE A 141 13.75 -9.09 8.75
C PHE A 141 14.55 -10.37 8.49
N LYS A 142 14.32 -11.03 7.34
CA LYS A 142 15.03 -12.24 6.92
C LYS A 142 15.13 -12.29 5.40
N LYS A 143 16.36 -12.28 4.87
CA LYS A 143 16.63 -12.24 3.41
C LYS A 143 15.98 -13.40 2.65
N ASN A 144 16.10 -14.60 3.21
CA ASN A 144 15.53 -15.83 2.66
C ASN A 144 14.53 -16.41 3.65
N VAL A 145 13.26 -16.42 3.27
CA VAL A 145 12.17 -17.05 4.03
C VAL A 145 11.69 -18.24 3.22
N THR A 146 11.72 -19.43 3.81
CA THR A 146 11.11 -20.64 3.25
C THR A 146 9.71 -20.85 3.82
N PHE A 147 8.90 -21.70 3.19
CA PHE A 147 7.58 -22.04 3.74
C PHE A 147 7.67 -22.74 5.10
N SER A 148 8.73 -23.51 5.35
CA SER A 148 8.96 -24.19 6.64
C SER A 148 9.36 -23.22 7.76
N ASP A 149 9.95 -22.07 7.43
CA ASP A 149 10.27 -21.03 8.40
C ASP A 149 9.03 -20.34 8.96
N LEU A 150 7.90 -20.42 8.27
CA LEU A 150 6.66 -19.78 8.66
C LEU A 150 6.05 -20.59 9.80
N THR A 151 6.39 -20.23 11.04
CA THR A 151 5.85 -20.78 12.29
C THR A 151 5.20 -19.69 13.15
N PHE A 152 4.64 -20.07 14.30
CA PHE A 152 4.12 -19.11 15.28
C PHE A 152 5.24 -18.19 15.82
N GLU A 153 6.42 -18.74 16.07
CA GLU A 153 7.61 -18.04 16.55
C GLU A 153 8.10 -17.04 15.51
N PHE A 154 8.05 -17.39 14.22
CA PHE A 154 8.40 -16.48 13.14
C PHE A 154 7.47 -15.26 13.09
N VAL A 155 6.16 -15.49 13.16
CA VAL A 155 5.14 -14.42 13.15
C VAL A 155 5.30 -13.50 14.37
N SER A 156 5.58 -14.07 15.54
CA SER A 156 5.79 -13.33 16.79
C SER A 156 7.10 -12.52 16.76
N SER A 157 8.19 -13.11 16.25
CA SER A 157 9.48 -12.44 16.08
C SER A 157 9.41 -11.32 15.04
N PHE A 158 8.63 -11.53 13.97
CA PHE A 158 8.39 -10.50 12.97
C PHE A 158 7.56 -9.33 13.54
N GLU A 159 6.53 -9.58 14.36
CA GLU A 159 5.84 -8.51 15.09
C GLU A 159 6.80 -7.73 15.99
N TYR A 160 7.62 -8.42 16.78
CA TYR A 160 8.61 -7.78 17.65
C TYR A 160 9.60 -6.91 16.86
N PHE A 161 10.06 -7.38 15.70
CA PHE A 161 10.89 -6.60 14.79
C PHE A 161 10.20 -5.33 14.29
N LEU A 162 8.89 -5.38 13.99
CA LEU A 162 8.15 -4.18 13.60
C LEU A 162 7.99 -3.22 14.79
N GLN A 163 7.80 -3.74 16.01
CA GLN A 163 7.77 -2.93 17.23
C GLN A 163 9.11 -2.24 17.49
N SER A 164 10.23 -2.95 17.34
CA SER A 164 11.57 -2.39 17.55
C SER A 164 11.93 -1.32 16.51
N LYS A 165 11.34 -1.38 15.32
CA LYS A 165 11.39 -0.29 14.32
C LYS A 165 10.49 0.91 14.62
N GLY A 166 9.74 0.90 15.72
CA GLY A 166 8.87 1.99 16.14
C GLY A 166 7.54 2.08 15.37
N TYR A 167 7.11 1.00 14.70
CA TYR A 167 5.81 1.02 14.02
C TYR A 167 4.65 1.03 15.03
N HIS A 168 3.66 1.88 14.76
CA HIS A 168 2.42 1.93 15.55
C HIS A 168 1.61 0.61 15.42
N THR A 169 0.87 0.22 16.47
CA THR A 169 0.11 -1.03 16.57
C THR A 169 -0.78 -1.31 15.35
N ASN A 170 -1.52 -0.31 14.86
CA ASN A 170 -2.37 -0.48 13.67
C ASN A 170 -1.57 -0.67 12.36
N THR A 171 -0.38 -0.08 12.28
CA THR A 171 0.53 -0.29 11.14
C THR A 171 1.09 -1.70 11.16
N ILE A 172 1.49 -2.20 12.33
CA ILE A 172 1.89 -3.60 12.54
C ILE A 172 0.75 -4.52 12.12
N ALA A 173 -0.47 -4.28 12.63
CA ALA A 173 -1.65 -5.07 12.31
C ALA A 173 -1.91 -5.17 10.80
N LYS A 174 -1.72 -4.08 10.05
CA LYS A 174 -1.81 -4.05 8.58
C LYS A 174 -0.79 -5.01 7.96
N HIS A 175 0.48 -4.95 8.38
CA HIS A 175 1.52 -5.84 7.85
C HIS A 175 1.26 -7.31 8.21
N MET A 176 0.82 -7.59 9.44
CA MET A 176 0.42 -8.93 9.88
C MET A 176 -0.77 -9.49 9.08
N LYS A 177 -1.75 -8.65 8.74
CA LYS A 177 -2.87 -9.05 7.87
C LYS A 177 -2.41 -9.40 6.45
N HIS A 178 -1.46 -8.65 5.89
CA HIS A 178 -0.89 -8.97 4.58
C HIS A 178 -0.12 -10.30 4.60
N LEU A 179 0.69 -10.52 5.64
CA LEU A 179 1.44 -11.77 5.82
C LEU A 179 0.48 -12.96 5.96
N LYS A 180 -0.53 -12.83 6.84
CA LYS A 180 -1.60 -13.82 7.02
C LYS A 180 -2.30 -14.18 5.72
N ARG A 181 -2.64 -13.18 4.90
CA ARG A 181 -3.27 -13.39 3.59
C ARG A 181 -2.41 -14.29 2.72
N HIS A 182 -1.11 -13.99 2.58
CA HIS A 182 -0.24 -14.73 1.66
C HIS A 182 0.12 -16.13 2.19
N ILE A 183 0.14 -16.33 3.50
CA ILE A 183 0.22 -17.68 4.08
C ILE A 183 -1.05 -18.49 3.77
N ASN A 184 -2.24 -17.90 3.86
CA ASN A 184 -3.47 -18.59 3.46
C ASN A 184 -3.46 -18.95 1.97
N VAL A 185 -2.97 -18.05 1.11
CA VAL A 185 -2.83 -18.34 -0.32
C VAL A 185 -1.81 -19.47 -0.55
N ALA A 186 -0.71 -19.52 0.21
CA ALA A 186 0.27 -20.60 0.13
C ALA A 186 -0.34 -21.96 0.52
N ILE A 187 -1.14 -22.00 1.58
CA ILE A 187 -1.87 -23.21 2.00
C ILE A 187 -2.86 -23.65 0.91
N ASN A 188 -3.65 -22.72 0.37
CA ASN A 188 -4.63 -23.03 -0.69
C ASN A 188 -3.98 -23.51 -2.00
N LYS A 189 -2.71 -23.15 -2.23
CA LYS A 189 -1.91 -23.62 -3.37
C LYS A 189 -1.00 -24.80 -3.01
N GLU A 190 -1.22 -25.42 -1.86
CA GLU A 190 -0.51 -26.62 -1.40
C GLU A 190 1.01 -26.45 -1.17
N TYR A 191 1.49 -25.21 -1.05
CA TYR A 191 2.88 -24.93 -0.64
C TYR A 191 3.10 -25.15 0.86
N MET A 192 2.01 -25.18 1.65
CA MET A 192 2.03 -25.39 3.09
C MET A 192 0.88 -26.30 3.52
N ASP A 193 1.16 -27.19 4.47
CA ASP A 193 0.14 -27.98 5.15
C ASP A 193 -0.73 -27.08 6.05
N ILE A 194 -2.06 -27.24 5.96
CA ILE A 194 -3.03 -26.56 6.82
C ILE A 194 -2.79 -26.79 8.31
N GLN A 195 -2.24 -27.94 8.70
CA GLN A 195 -1.89 -28.24 10.09
C GLN A 195 -0.76 -27.36 10.62
N LYS A 196 0.09 -26.83 9.72
CA LYS A 196 1.19 -25.91 10.03
C LYS A 196 0.76 -24.44 9.96
N TYR A 197 -0.54 -24.15 10.00
CA TYR A 197 -1.04 -22.79 9.90
C TYR A 197 -0.55 -21.88 11.04
N THR A 198 0.21 -20.86 10.66
CA THR A 198 0.99 -20.00 11.59
C THR A 198 0.14 -19.06 12.44
N PHE A 199 -1.02 -18.65 11.94
CA PHE A 199 -1.90 -17.71 12.64
C PHE A 199 -2.94 -18.38 13.53
N ARG A 200 -2.85 -19.70 13.78
CA ARG A 200 -3.84 -20.45 14.57
C ARG A 200 -3.95 -19.94 16.01
N LYS A 201 -2.81 -19.67 16.66
CA LYS A 201 -2.73 -19.16 18.04
C LYS A 201 -2.32 -17.67 18.12
N TYR A 202 -2.20 -17.00 16.98
CA TYR A 202 -1.77 -15.61 16.92
C TYR A 202 -2.95 -14.66 16.68
N LYS A 203 -3.15 -13.70 17.59
CA LYS A 203 -4.19 -12.68 17.49
C LYS A 203 -3.58 -11.34 17.08
N ILE A 204 -3.95 -10.87 15.88
CA ILE A 204 -3.55 -9.54 15.40
C ILE A 204 -4.24 -8.48 16.27
N LYS A 205 -3.45 -7.70 17.02
CA LYS A 205 -3.94 -6.61 17.87
C LYS A 205 -4.20 -5.35 17.04
N THR A 206 -5.29 -4.64 17.33
CA THR A 206 -5.60 -3.31 16.77
C THR A 206 -6.07 -2.41 17.88
N VAL A 207 -5.75 -1.13 17.80
CA VAL A 207 -6.23 -0.09 18.71
C VAL A 207 -7.26 0.75 17.94
N GLU A 208 -8.37 1.12 18.58
CA GLU A 208 -9.30 2.06 17.96
C GLU A 208 -8.65 3.44 17.85
N ASN A 209 -8.57 3.99 16.65
CA ASN A 209 -8.13 5.35 16.44
C ASN A 209 -9.35 6.26 16.48
N GLY A 210 -9.33 7.30 17.31
CA GLY A 210 -10.35 8.35 17.26
C GLY A 210 -10.40 9.01 15.89
N HIS A 211 -11.61 9.18 15.34
CA HIS A 211 -11.80 9.90 14.09
C HIS A 211 -11.80 11.41 14.35
N THR A 212 -10.73 12.07 13.91
CA THR A 212 -10.66 13.54 13.95
C THR A 212 -11.74 14.13 13.04
N HIS A 213 -12.60 14.95 13.62
CA HIS A 213 -13.60 15.79 12.96
C HIS A 213 -13.53 17.21 13.57
N LEU A 214 -14.08 18.18 12.84
CA LEU A 214 -14.18 19.56 13.30
C LEU A 214 -15.52 19.79 14.03
N SER A 215 -15.49 20.55 15.11
CA SER A 215 -16.70 21.12 15.72
C SER A 215 -17.27 22.23 14.83
N PRO A 216 -18.54 22.66 15.02
CA PRO A 216 -19.09 23.81 14.33
C PRO A 216 -18.22 25.07 14.45
N GLU A 217 -17.73 25.37 15.65
CA GLU A 217 -16.85 26.51 15.92
C GLU A 217 -15.50 26.41 15.18
N GLU A 218 -14.88 25.22 15.16
CA GLU A 218 -13.62 25.01 14.42
C GLU A 218 -13.82 25.12 12.91
N LEU A 219 -14.98 24.67 12.40
CA LEU A 219 -15.32 24.82 11.00
C LEU A 219 -15.55 26.29 10.65
N GLU A 220 -16.26 27.05 11.48
CA GLU A 220 -16.47 28.49 11.31
C GLU A 220 -15.16 29.28 11.28
N LYS A 221 -14.19 28.92 12.14
CA LYS A 221 -12.84 29.51 12.09
C LYS A 221 -12.15 29.30 10.74
N LEU A 222 -12.38 28.16 10.08
CA LEU A 222 -11.85 27.90 8.74
C LEU A 222 -12.66 28.63 7.65
N GLU A 223 -13.98 28.72 7.79
CA GLU A 223 -14.86 29.46 6.87
C GLU A 223 -14.51 30.96 6.82
N THR A 224 -14.19 31.54 7.99
CA THR A 224 -13.90 32.98 8.15
C THR A 224 -12.42 33.33 7.93
N LEU A 225 -11.55 32.34 7.79
CA LEU A 225 -10.11 32.54 7.62
C LEU A 225 -9.79 33.30 6.33
N GLN A 226 -9.14 34.45 6.46
CA GLN A 226 -8.66 35.25 5.34
C GLN A 226 -7.18 34.96 5.06
N LEU A 227 -6.88 34.25 3.97
CA LEU A 227 -5.52 33.90 3.56
C LEU A 227 -4.84 35.06 2.82
N LYS A 228 -3.89 35.73 3.46
CA LYS A 228 -3.19 36.91 2.93
C LYS A 228 -1.72 36.61 2.58
N GLY A 229 -1.15 37.43 1.68
CA GLY A 229 0.26 37.39 1.30
C GLY A 229 0.70 36.03 0.77
N ARG A 230 1.78 35.47 1.34
CA ARG A 230 2.34 34.17 0.89
C ARG A 230 1.38 32.98 1.05
N TYR A 231 0.29 33.13 1.81
CA TYR A 231 -0.67 32.08 2.11
C TYR A 231 -1.86 32.03 1.15
N THR A 232 -2.07 33.06 0.32
CA THR A 232 -3.17 33.13 -0.65
C THR A 232 -3.16 31.96 -1.64
N LYS A 233 -1.99 31.40 -1.94
CA LYS A 233 -1.85 30.18 -2.75
C LYS A 233 -2.56 28.94 -2.18
N TYR A 234 -2.93 28.95 -0.89
CA TYR A 234 -3.64 27.86 -0.23
C TYR A 234 -5.17 27.99 -0.28
N GLN A 235 -5.70 29.06 -0.89
CA GLN A 235 -7.13 29.34 -0.97
C GLN A 235 -7.91 28.19 -1.63
N LYS A 236 -7.43 27.68 -2.77
CA LYS A 236 -8.08 26.55 -3.45
C LYS A 236 -8.15 25.30 -2.57
N THR A 237 -7.11 25.02 -1.79
CA THR A 237 -7.08 23.88 -0.86
C THR A 237 -8.06 24.07 0.29
N LEU A 238 -8.17 25.28 0.86
CA LEU A 238 -9.16 25.61 1.89
C LEU A 238 -10.59 25.45 1.35
N ASP A 239 -10.89 26.06 0.21
CA ASP A 239 -12.22 25.98 -0.42
C ASP A 239 -12.60 24.53 -0.78
N ALA A 240 -11.68 23.75 -1.35
CA ALA A 240 -11.91 22.33 -1.64
C ALA A 240 -12.16 21.49 -0.38
N PHE A 241 -11.42 21.78 0.70
CA PHE A 241 -11.62 21.13 1.99
C PHE A 241 -12.99 21.46 2.59
N LEU A 242 -13.37 22.75 2.62
CA LEU A 242 -14.67 23.20 3.09
C LEU A 242 -15.81 22.60 2.25
N PHE A 243 -15.68 22.59 0.93
CA PHE A 243 -16.64 21.92 0.05
C PHE A 243 -16.81 20.44 0.44
N CYS A 244 -15.71 19.73 0.69
CA CYS A 244 -15.76 18.33 1.14
C CYS A 244 -16.33 18.17 2.57
N CYS A 245 -16.26 19.20 3.43
CA CYS A 245 -16.95 19.19 4.73
C CYS A 245 -18.48 19.21 4.55
N TYR A 246 -19.00 19.83 3.49
CA TYR A 246 -20.45 19.88 3.22
C TYR A 246 -20.94 18.75 2.32
N ALA A 247 -20.10 18.26 1.41
CA ALA A 247 -20.44 17.18 0.47
C ALA A 247 -19.99 15.78 0.95
N GLY A 248 -19.14 15.69 1.98
CA GLY A 248 -18.70 14.42 2.55
C GLY A 248 -17.80 13.58 1.63
N MET A 249 -17.14 14.20 0.65
CA MET A 249 -16.37 13.49 -0.37
C MET A 249 -15.02 12.98 0.12
N ARG A 250 -14.48 11.94 -0.53
CA ARG A 250 -13.07 11.56 -0.35
C ARG A 250 -12.20 12.40 -1.29
N TYR A 251 -10.95 12.64 -0.89
CA TYR A 251 -9.95 13.29 -1.75
C TYR A 251 -9.91 12.69 -3.17
N SER A 252 -9.85 11.36 -3.28
CA SER A 252 -9.80 10.69 -4.59
C SER A 252 -11.04 10.95 -5.43
N ASP A 253 -12.22 10.99 -4.78
CA ASP A 253 -13.47 11.24 -5.48
C ASP A 253 -13.49 12.71 -5.95
N PHE A 254 -13.15 13.66 -5.07
CA PHE A 254 -13.07 15.09 -5.38
C PHE A 254 -12.14 15.40 -6.57
N VAL A 255 -10.93 14.86 -6.58
CA VAL A 255 -9.96 15.19 -7.64
C VAL A 255 -10.22 14.55 -9.00
N ASN A 256 -11.22 13.67 -9.08
CA ASN A 256 -11.67 13.07 -10.34
C ASN A 256 -13.05 13.59 -10.76
N MET A 257 -13.55 14.61 -10.07
CA MET A 257 -14.80 15.26 -10.43
C MET A 257 -14.66 16.05 -11.73
N LYS A 258 -15.77 16.12 -12.44
CA LYS A 258 -15.95 16.93 -13.65
C LYS A 258 -17.13 17.88 -13.47
N PRO A 259 -17.18 18.99 -14.22
CA PRO A 259 -18.34 19.87 -14.25
C PRO A 259 -19.66 19.13 -14.46
N ASP A 260 -19.71 18.14 -15.36
CA ASP A 260 -20.90 17.32 -15.68
C ASP A 260 -21.47 16.55 -14.48
N ASN A 261 -20.70 16.39 -13.40
CA ASN A 261 -21.20 15.77 -12.19
C ASN A 261 -22.05 16.70 -11.32
N ILE A 262 -22.00 18.01 -11.58
CA ILE A 262 -22.90 19.00 -10.99
C ILE A 262 -24.10 19.13 -11.92
N VAL A 263 -25.25 18.67 -11.46
CA VAL A 263 -26.48 18.59 -12.25
C VAL A 263 -27.50 19.54 -11.66
N GLU A 264 -28.05 20.43 -12.47
CA GLU A 264 -29.17 21.28 -12.07
C GLU A 264 -30.48 20.66 -12.54
N MET A 265 -31.42 20.44 -11.60
CA MET A 265 -32.75 19.90 -11.87
C MET A 265 -33.77 20.82 -11.20
N HIS A 266 -34.60 21.54 -11.96
CA HIS A 266 -35.65 22.40 -11.39
C HIS A 266 -35.15 23.41 -10.33
N GLN A 267 -34.01 24.08 -10.58
CA GLN A 267 -33.30 24.97 -9.64
C GLN A 267 -32.69 24.28 -8.40
N GLU A 268 -32.69 22.96 -8.36
CA GLU A 268 -31.99 22.18 -7.35
C GLU A 268 -30.63 21.72 -7.87
N THR A 269 -29.55 22.11 -7.19
CA THR A 269 -28.20 21.65 -7.53
C THR A 269 -27.90 20.30 -6.87
N TRP A 270 -27.59 19.31 -7.70
CA TRP A 270 -27.21 17.96 -7.31
C TRP A 270 -25.76 17.66 -7.66
N LEU A 271 -25.12 16.83 -6.84
CA LEU A 271 -23.81 16.28 -7.10
C LEU A 271 -23.94 14.76 -7.27
N ILE A 272 -23.66 14.27 -8.48
CA ILE A 272 -23.82 12.87 -8.86
C ILE A 272 -22.51 12.30 -9.38
N TYR A 273 -21.98 11.28 -8.69
CA TYR A 273 -20.72 10.64 -9.07
C TYR A 273 -20.65 9.18 -8.63
N LYS A 274 -19.76 8.41 -9.27
CA LYS A 274 -19.44 7.03 -8.86
C LYS A 274 -18.16 7.02 -8.02
N SER A 275 -18.24 6.60 -6.76
CA SER A 275 -17.07 6.61 -5.88
C SER A 275 -15.98 5.66 -6.38
N ILE A 276 -14.75 6.14 -6.45
CA ILE A 276 -13.59 5.38 -6.94
C ILE A 276 -13.26 4.22 -6.01
N LYS A 277 -13.42 4.42 -4.70
CA LYS A 277 -13.05 3.40 -3.71
C LYS A 277 -14.05 2.24 -3.70
N THR A 278 -15.35 2.55 -3.69
CA THR A 278 -16.40 1.56 -3.45
C THR A 278 -17.13 1.13 -4.72
N GLY A 279 -17.09 1.93 -5.79
CA GLY A 279 -17.86 1.73 -7.01
C GLY A 279 -19.34 2.09 -6.88
N THR A 280 -19.77 2.62 -5.73
CA THR A 280 -21.15 2.99 -5.44
C THR A 280 -21.47 4.34 -6.08
N GLU A 281 -22.64 4.44 -6.71
CA GLU A 281 -23.19 5.71 -7.17
C GLU A 281 -23.69 6.53 -5.98
N VAL A 282 -23.26 7.77 -5.91
CA VAL A 282 -23.57 8.73 -4.85
C VAL A 282 -24.32 9.89 -5.48
N ARG A 283 -25.50 10.21 -4.93
CA ARG A 283 -26.33 11.37 -5.31
C ARG A 283 -26.50 12.25 -4.09
N LEU A 284 -26.06 13.50 -4.19
CA LEU A 284 -26.06 14.46 -3.09
C LEU A 284 -26.90 15.69 -3.47
N PRO A 285 -28.01 15.96 -2.78
CA PRO A 285 -28.78 17.19 -2.97
C PRO A 285 -28.03 18.36 -2.30
N LEU A 286 -27.09 19.01 -3.01
CA LEU A 286 -26.26 20.07 -2.42
C LEU A 286 -27.09 21.25 -1.91
N TYR A 287 -28.25 21.51 -2.53
CA TYR A 287 -29.18 22.56 -2.12
C TYR A 287 -29.79 22.34 -0.72
N LEU A 288 -29.95 21.08 -0.28
CA LEU A 288 -30.44 20.73 1.06
C LEU A 288 -29.32 20.63 2.10
N LEU A 289 -28.08 20.41 1.66
CA LEU A 289 -26.96 20.18 2.55
C LEU A 289 -26.40 21.49 3.09
N PHE A 290 -26.48 21.67 4.41
CA PHE A 290 -25.87 22.79 5.15
C PHE A 290 -26.24 24.16 4.55
N SER A 291 -27.52 24.36 4.24
CA SER A 291 -28.05 25.61 3.68
C SER A 291 -27.34 26.05 2.40
N GLY A 292 -26.92 25.10 1.56
CA GLY A 292 -26.28 25.40 0.27
C GLY A 292 -24.85 25.95 0.39
N LYS A 293 -24.19 25.87 1.56
CA LYS A 293 -22.80 26.36 1.71
C LYS A 293 -21.83 25.75 0.70
N GLY A 294 -22.03 24.48 0.31
CA GLY A 294 -21.26 23.85 -0.76
C GLY A 294 -21.43 24.54 -2.13
N ILE A 295 -22.65 25.01 -2.44
CA ILE A 295 -22.96 25.73 -3.68
C ILE A 295 -22.27 27.10 -3.69
N LEU A 296 -22.25 27.80 -2.55
CA LEU A 296 -21.53 29.08 -2.44
C LEU A 296 -20.06 28.95 -2.79
N ILE A 297 -19.42 27.83 -2.42
CA ILE A 297 -18.04 27.55 -2.80
C ILE A 297 -17.93 27.27 -4.30
N LEU A 298 -18.81 26.44 -4.87
CA LEU A 298 -18.82 26.16 -6.31
C LEU A 298 -18.98 27.45 -7.13
N ASN A 299 -19.81 28.38 -6.68
CA ASN A 299 -20.05 29.66 -7.34
C ASN A 299 -18.79 30.51 -7.47
N LYS A 300 -17.85 30.45 -6.50
CA LYS A 300 -16.55 31.13 -6.61
C LYS A 300 -15.70 30.62 -7.78
N TYR A 301 -15.95 29.40 -8.24
CA TYR A 301 -15.16 28.72 -9.27
C TYR A 301 -15.97 28.42 -10.55
N GLN A 302 -17.17 29.00 -10.72
CA GLN A 302 -18.03 28.74 -11.88
C GLN A 302 -17.32 28.89 -13.24
N ALA A 303 -16.48 29.92 -13.38
CA ALA A 303 -15.73 30.19 -14.61
C ALA A 303 -14.69 29.09 -14.94
N ASN A 304 -14.19 28.35 -13.94
CA ASN A 304 -13.21 27.29 -14.14
C ASN A 304 -13.39 26.15 -13.12
N LEU A 305 -14.56 25.52 -13.17
CA LEU A 305 -14.91 24.47 -12.23
C LEU A 305 -14.03 23.23 -12.40
N GLN A 306 -13.54 22.98 -13.62
CA GLN A 306 -12.62 21.89 -13.88
C GLN A 306 -11.28 22.08 -13.13
N ASP A 307 -10.70 23.28 -13.08
CA ASP A 307 -9.49 23.54 -12.29
C ASP A 307 -9.72 23.42 -10.78
N PHE A 308 -10.91 23.77 -10.29
CA PHE A 308 -11.26 23.65 -8.87
C PHE A 308 -11.12 22.20 -8.36
N PHE A 309 -11.58 21.24 -9.16
CA PHE A 309 -11.43 19.82 -8.84
C PHE A 309 -9.98 19.33 -8.95
N HIS A 310 -9.10 20.03 -9.65
CA HIS A 310 -7.69 19.66 -9.73
C HIS A 310 -6.89 20.20 -8.54
N LEU A 311 -6.47 19.28 -7.67
CA LEU A 311 -5.56 19.57 -6.55
C LEU A 311 -4.20 18.89 -6.74
N ARG A 312 -3.21 19.40 -6.00
CA ARG A 312 -1.93 18.71 -5.81
C ARG A 312 -2.16 17.37 -5.10
N ASP A 313 -1.19 16.47 -5.16
CA ASP A 313 -1.31 15.16 -4.51
C ASP A 313 -1.70 15.29 -3.03
N ASN A 314 -2.41 14.27 -2.55
CA ASN A 314 -2.97 14.25 -1.20
C ASN A 314 -1.92 14.52 -0.11
N SER A 315 -0.65 14.11 -0.28
CA SER A 315 0.38 14.39 0.72
C SER A 315 0.65 15.87 0.83
N ASN A 316 0.82 16.56 -0.31
CA ASN A 316 1.02 18.01 -0.33
C ASN A 316 -0.21 18.78 0.15
N VAL A 317 -1.41 18.38 -0.25
CA VAL A 317 -2.66 18.98 0.25
C VAL A 317 -2.77 18.83 1.78
N ASN A 318 -2.43 17.67 2.34
CA ASN A 318 -2.43 17.50 3.79
C ASN A 318 -1.40 18.39 4.51
N LYS A 319 -0.23 18.66 3.89
CA LYS A 319 0.74 19.61 4.45
C LYS A 319 0.20 21.04 4.45
N GLU A 320 -0.49 21.45 3.38
CA GLU A 320 -1.17 22.74 3.33
C GLU A 320 -2.26 22.84 4.40
N LEU A 321 -3.09 21.80 4.56
CA LEU A 321 -4.16 21.79 5.56
C LEU A 321 -3.64 21.92 6.99
N ILE A 322 -2.47 21.35 7.31
CA ILE A 322 -1.83 21.57 8.61
C ILE A 322 -1.49 23.06 8.81
N ILE A 323 -1.01 23.75 7.77
CA ILE A 323 -0.69 25.18 7.83
C ILE A 323 -1.98 25.99 7.96
N ILE A 324 -2.99 25.71 7.14
CA ILE A 324 -4.30 26.37 7.16
C ILE A 324 -4.97 26.22 8.54
N ALA A 325 -5.02 25.00 9.09
CA ALA A 325 -5.60 24.74 10.41
C ALA A 325 -4.89 25.54 11.51
N ARG A 326 -3.55 25.62 11.46
CA ARG A 326 -2.78 26.44 12.40
C ARG A 326 -3.11 27.92 12.27
N LEU A 327 -3.25 28.45 11.05
CA LEU A 327 -3.61 29.85 10.80
C LEU A 327 -5.02 30.16 11.31
N ALA A 328 -5.95 29.22 11.23
CA ALA A 328 -7.30 29.34 11.78
C ALA A 328 -7.39 29.13 13.30
N GLY A 329 -6.27 28.82 13.99
CA GLY A 329 -6.29 28.51 15.43
C GLY A 329 -6.99 27.19 15.77
N VAL A 330 -7.00 26.23 14.84
CA VAL A 330 -7.52 24.88 15.05
C VAL A 330 -6.37 23.98 15.53
N ALA A 331 -6.44 23.55 16.79
CA ALA A 331 -5.38 22.74 17.42
C ALA A 331 -5.32 21.29 16.88
N LYS A 332 -6.43 20.77 16.35
CA LYS A 332 -6.52 19.42 15.81
C LYS A 332 -5.67 19.26 14.56
N LYS A 333 -5.05 18.08 14.40
CA LYS A 333 -4.36 17.72 13.16
C LYS A 333 -5.39 17.41 12.06
N VAL A 334 -5.58 18.36 11.16
CA VAL A 334 -6.50 18.23 10.02
C VAL A 334 -5.80 17.53 8.85
N SER A 335 -6.51 16.58 8.24
CA SER A 335 -6.18 16.00 6.94
C SER A 335 -7.39 16.15 6.03
N PHE A 336 -7.24 15.93 4.72
CA PHE A 336 -8.38 16.01 3.80
C PHE A 336 -9.50 15.04 4.16
N HIS A 337 -9.17 13.88 4.78
CA HIS A 337 -10.19 12.93 5.21
C HIS A 337 -11.00 13.42 6.44
N THR A 338 -10.44 14.35 7.21
CA THR A 338 -11.16 15.03 8.30
C THR A 338 -12.43 15.68 7.78
N ALA A 339 -12.43 16.25 6.55
CA ALA A 339 -13.61 16.86 5.95
C ALA A 339 -14.82 15.90 5.89
N ARG A 340 -14.57 14.66 5.48
CA ARG A 340 -15.61 13.63 5.42
C ARG A 340 -16.10 13.19 6.80
N HIS A 341 -15.21 13.14 7.79
CA HIS A 341 -15.62 12.88 9.17
C HIS A 341 -16.45 14.02 9.73
N THR A 342 -16.04 15.28 9.49
CA THR A 342 -16.81 16.48 9.83
C THR A 342 -18.20 16.43 9.22
N ASN A 343 -18.32 16.13 7.92
CA ASN A 343 -19.60 16.02 7.24
C ASN A 343 -20.55 15.01 7.93
N ALA A 344 -20.05 13.80 8.15
CA ALA A 344 -20.83 12.72 8.77
C ALA A 344 -21.28 13.10 10.19
N THR A 345 -20.35 13.62 10.99
CA THR A 345 -20.61 14.08 12.36
C THR A 345 -21.65 15.20 12.37
N LEU A 346 -21.54 16.20 11.50
CA LEU A 346 -22.49 17.32 11.46
C LEU A 346 -23.88 16.88 11.00
N LEU A 347 -23.99 15.96 10.03
CA LEU A 347 -25.28 15.41 9.62
C LEU A 347 -25.97 14.67 10.78
N ILE A 348 -25.22 13.84 11.51
CA ILE A 348 -25.74 13.13 12.68
C ILE A 348 -26.14 14.12 13.76
N TYR A 349 -25.29 15.11 14.05
CA TYR A 349 -25.57 16.18 15.01
C TYR A 349 -26.85 16.96 14.67
N ASN A 350 -27.10 17.19 13.37
CA ASN A 350 -28.32 17.84 12.88
C ASN A 350 -29.55 16.89 12.83
N GLY A 351 -29.46 15.68 13.40
CA GLY A 351 -30.56 14.73 13.50
C GLY A 351 -30.82 13.90 12.25
N VAL A 352 -29.90 13.86 11.28
CA VAL A 352 -30.05 13.03 10.09
C VAL A 352 -29.82 11.57 10.46
N ASN A 353 -30.78 10.70 10.10
CA ASN A 353 -30.71 9.27 10.39
C ASN A 353 -29.42 8.64 9.84
N ILE A 354 -28.78 7.77 10.63
CA ILE A 354 -27.51 7.12 10.28
C ILE A 354 -27.56 6.34 8.97
N THR A 355 -28.69 5.75 8.60
CA THR A 355 -28.87 5.04 7.33
C THR A 355 -28.89 6.01 6.15
N THR A 356 -29.45 7.21 6.32
CA THR A 356 -29.37 8.30 5.35
C THR A 356 -27.93 8.79 5.21
N VAL A 357 -27.23 9.04 6.33
CA VAL A 357 -25.81 9.43 6.33
C VAL A 357 -24.95 8.35 5.64
N GLN A 358 -25.19 7.07 5.90
CA GLN A 358 -24.52 5.97 5.22
C GLN A 358 -24.68 6.05 3.69
N LYS A 359 -25.91 6.29 3.21
CA LYS A 359 -26.22 6.42 1.77
C LYS A 359 -25.54 7.64 1.15
N LEU A 360 -25.64 8.81 1.78
CA LEU A 360 -24.99 10.05 1.32
C LEU A 360 -23.47 9.89 1.22
N LEU A 361 -22.87 9.20 2.19
CA LEU A 361 -21.44 8.93 2.17
C LEU A 361 -21.06 7.81 1.16
N GLY A 362 -21.99 7.02 0.64
CA GLY A 362 -21.69 5.87 -0.20
C GLY A 362 -20.95 4.75 0.56
N HIS A 363 -21.27 4.56 1.84
CA HIS A 363 -20.77 3.43 2.64
C HIS A 363 -21.55 2.16 2.29
N LYS A 364 -20.84 1.05 2.05
CA LYS A 364 -21.47 -0.27 1.80
C LYS A 364 -22.01 -0.95 3.07
N SER A 365 -21.62 -0.47 4.25
CA SER A 365 -22.02 -1.07 5.53
C SER A 365 -22.26 0.02 6.57
N VAL A 366 -23.34 -0.13 7.34
CA VAL A 366 -23.70 0.70 8.49
C VAL A 366 -22.58 0.71 9.53
N LYS A 367 -21.82 -0.39 9.69
CA LYS A 367 -20.69 -0.48 10.61
C LYS A 367 -19.63 0.60 10.38
N THR A 368 -19.46 1.05 9.13
CA THR A 368 -18.53 2.15 8.81
C THR A 368 -19.06 3.51 9.23
N THR A 369 -20.37 3.65 9.41
CA THR A 369 -21.03 4.87 9.90
C THR A 369 -21.26 4.83 11.41
N GLN A 370 -21.30 3.64 12.04
CA GLN A 370 -21.34 3.48 13.51
C GLN A 370 -20.07 3.97 14.21
N ILE A 371 -19.00 4.29 13.48
CA ILE A 371 -17.82 4.94 14.07
C ILE A 371 -18.13 6.34 14.63
N TYR A 372 -19.30 6.90 14.31
CA TYR A 372 -19.77 8.20 14.81
C TYR A 372 -20.75 8.07 15.98
N THR A 373 -20.91 6.88 16.59
CA THR A 373 -21.86 6.66 17.70
C THR A 373 -21.63 7.58 18.90
N ASN A 374 -20.38 7.96 19.21
CA ASN A 374 -20.11 8.90 20.30
C ASN A 374 -20.77 10.29 20.09
N VAL A 375 -21.04 10.66 18.83
CA VAL A 375 -21.81 11.88 18.49
C VAL A 375 -23.30 11.64 18.71
N MET A 376 -23.77 10.41 18.46
CA MET A 376 -25.16 10.01 18.71
C MET A 376 -25.50 10.17 20.18
N ASP A 377 -24.57 9.83 21.09
CA ASP A 377 -24.78 9.95 22.53
C ASP A 377 -25.05 11.40 22.95
N ALA A 378 -24.39 12.39 22.32
CA ALA A 378 -24.67 13.81 22.55
C ALA A 378 -26.02 14.26 21.97
N THR A 379 -26.49 13.62 20.89
CA THR A 379 -27.81 13.90 20.30
C THR A 379 -28.96 13.21 21.03
N ILE A 380 -28.71 12.20 21.88
CA ILE A 380 -29.76 11.50 22.65
C ILE A 380 -30.61 12.50 23.44
N ILE A 381 -29.98 13.48 24.10
CA ILE A 381 -30.70 14.49 24.89
C ILE A 381 -31.64 15.30 23.99
N SER A 382 -31.14 15.81 22.86
CA SER A 382 -31.95 16.59 21.91
C SER A 382 -33.08 15.77 21.29
N ASP A 383 -32.84 14.48 21.00
CA ASP A 383 -33.84 13.59 20.42
C ASP A 383 -34.93 13.21 21.44
N LEU A 384 -34.55 13.00 22.72
CA LEU A 384 -35.50 12.79 23.81
C LEU A 384 -36.33 14.06 24.09
N GLU A 385 -35.72 15.24 24.06
CA GLU A 385 -36.41 16.53 24.21
C GLU A 385 -37.41 16.80 23.07
N LYS A 386 -37.02 16.54 21.82
CA LYS A 386 -37.91 16.66 20.65
C LYS A 386 -39.09 15.70 20.75
N ASN A 387 -38.86 14.46 21.18
CA ASN A 387 -39.91 13.47 21.37
C ASN A 387 -40.88 13.91 22.48
N HIS A 388 -40.36 14.32 23.64
CA HIS A 388 -41.16 14.85 24.75
C HIS A 388 -42.04 16.05 24.32
N SER A 389 -41.48 16.97 23.54
CA SER A 389 -42.19 18.14 23.00
C SER A 389 -43.29 17.77 21.99
N SER A 390 -43.06 16.74 21.16
CA SER A 390 -44.02 16.27 20.17
C SER A 390 -45.20 15.48 20.77
N VAL A 391 -44.99 14.83 21.92
CA VAL A 391 -46.05 14.13 22.69
C VAL A 391 -47.00 15.12 23.36
N HIS A 392 -46.52 16.29 23.81
CA HIS A 392 -47.39 17.34 24.36
C HIS A 392 -48.22 18.07 23.29
N ARG A 393 -47.72 18.23 22.06
CA ARG A 393 -48.53 18.78 20.95
C ARG A 393 -49.65 17.85 20.47
N LYS A 394 -49.55 16.55 20.68
CA LYS A 394 -50.61 15.58 20.31
C LYS A 394 -51.69 15.39 21.37
N LYS A 395 -51.45 15.80 22.62
CA LYS A 395 -52.43 15.71 23.72
C LYS A 395 -53.26 16.99 23.92
N GLY A 396 -53.05 18.02 23.11
CA GLY A 396 -53.77 19.30 23.15
C GLY A 396 -54.64 19.56 21.92
N LYS A 397 -55.11 18.52 21.22
CA LYS A 397 -56.13 18.62 20.17
C LYS A 397 -57.39 17.92 20.60
#